data_AF-A0ABD4TDN7-F1
#
_entry.id   AF-A0ABD4TDN7-F1
#
_cell.length_a   1.000
_cell.length_b   1.000
_cell.length_c   1.000
_cell.angle_alpha   90.00
_cell.angle_beta   90.00
_cell.angle_gamma   90.00
#
_symmetry.space_group_name_H-M   'P 1'
#
loop_
_entity.id
_entity.type
_entity.pdbx_description
1 polymer ?
#
loop_
_entity_poly.entity_id
_entity_poly.type
_entity_poly.pdbx_seq_one_letter_code
_entity_poly.pdbx_strand_id
1 'polypeptide(L)'
;MRDRWLALGIVIVVVFVLWRASYVPPGYETIHYEAVPVLPVEQYNPPLIETWEAMEEQIPFDNRTARSPLLVMDFDANGSFTCIQFSFFADMEDEPWVHSAFVLRNGSAYLSSQRLDYRPPHAHPLASLAAADDIPFDEIFYGKKGMSLKVFYHEQNRTYDDTYKNIYAIENGTLRPLEFISFATTEVWNTIEIYPRDPPDENRTPTAIDEDPRALVVFAPREIALAERVVYAETDGTERV
;
A
#
# COMPACT_ATOMS: atom_id res chain seq x y z
N MET A 1 -39.85 -1.48 38.96
CA MET A 1 -39.02 -0.25 38.98
C MET A 1 -37.63 -0.49 38.42
N ARG A 2 -36.91 -1.54 38.85
CA ARG A 2 -35.57 -1.93 38.35
C ARG A 2 -35.48 -2.09 36.82
N ASP A 3 -36.47 -2.72 36.19
CA ASP A 3 -36.45 -2.99 34.75
C ASP A 3 -36.60 -1.73 33.89
N ARG A 4 -37.25 -0.67 34.42
CA ARG A 4 -37.40 0.63 33.73
C ARG A 4 -36.07 1.41 33.71
N TRP A 5 -35.28 1.30 34.77
CA TRP A 5 -33.94 1.90 34.86
C TRP A 5 -32.93 1.16 33.99
N LEU A 6 -33.07 -0.16 33.87
CA LEU A 6 -32.24 -1.00 33.00
C LEU A 6 -32.51 -0.70 31.51
N ALA A 7 -33.79 -0.58 31.12
CA ALA A 7 -34.16 -0.15 29.78
C ALA A 7 -33.66 1.26 29.44
N LEU A 8 -33.77 2.20 30.39
CA LEU A 8 -33.23 3.56 30.22
C LEU A 8 -31.70 3.55 30.03
N GLY A 9 -30.99 2.74 30.81
CA GLY A 9 -29.53 2.59 30.68
C GLY A 9 -29.12 2.04 29.31
N ILE A 10 -29.83 1.01 28.81
CA ILE A 10 -29.60 0.45 27.48
C ILE A 10 -29.84 1.50 26.39
N VAL A 11 -30.94 2.26 26.48
CA VAL A 11 -31.26 3.31 25.50
C VAL A 11 -30.16 4.38 25.47
N ILE A 12 -29.66 4.82 26.63
CA ILE A 12 -28.58 5.81 26.70
C ILE A 12 -27.31 5.27 26.03
N VAL A 13 -26.92 4.03 26.31
CA VAL A 13 -25.74 3.41 25.69
C VAL A 13 -25.92 3.28 24.18
N VAL A 14 -27.09 2.82 23.71
CA VAL A 14 -27.39 2.71 22.27
C VAL A 14 -27.33 4.07 21.59
N VAL A 15 -27.94 5.11 22.18
CA VAL A 15 -27.88 6.48 21.65
C VAL A 15 -26.44 6.98 21.61
N PHE A 16 -25.64 6.74 22.64
CA PHE A 16 -24.24 7.17 22.68
C PHE A 16 -23.38 6.43 21.66
N VAL A 17 -23.60 5.13 21.47
CA VAL A 17 -22.93 4.31 20.46
C VAL A 17 -23.32 4.75 19.05
N LEU A 18 -24.61 4.99 18.79
CA LEU A 18 -25.09 5.48 17.50
C LEU A 18 -24.60 6.90 17.21
N TRP A 19 -24.59 7.78 18.21
CA TRP A 19 -24.04 9.13 18.09
C TRP A 19 -22.55 9.06 17.76
N ARG A 20 -21.76 8.24 18.47
CA ARG A 20 -20.33 8.09 18.21
C ARG A 20 -20.05 7.42 16.85
N ALA A 21 -20.87 6.47 16.43
CA ALA A 21 -20.75 5.83 15.11
C ALA A 21 -21.12 6.79 13.97
N SER A 22 -21.99 7.77 14.23
CA SER A 22 -22.41 8.79 13.25
C SER A 22 -21.62 10.10 13.39
N TYR A 23 -20.75 10.22 14.38
CA TYR A 23 -19.97 11.41 14.65
C TYR A 23 -18.77 11.45 13.70
N VAL A 24 -18.93 12.21 12.63
CA VAL A 24 -17.81 12.72 11.84
C VAL A 24 -17.30 13.97 12.56
N PRO A 25 -16.04 14.02 13.02
CA PRO A 25 -15.55 15.18 13.74
C PRO A 25 -15.68 16.43 12.85
N PRO A 26 -16.07 17.59 13.41
CA PRO A 26 -16.17 18.82 12.64
C PRO A 26 -14.79 19.14 12.01
N GLY A 27 -14.79 19.36 10.69
CA GLY A 27 -13.56 19.58 9.90
C GLY A 27 -13.16 18.40 9.00
N TYR A 28 -13.77 17.22 9.19
CA TYR A 28 -13.65 16.08 8.26
C TYR A 28 -14.72 16.21 7.18
N GLU A 29 -14.35 16.81 6.06
CA GLU A 29 -15.14 16.80 4.84
C GLU A 29 -14.68 15.61 3.99
N THR A 30 -15.62 14.77 3.55
CA THR A 30 -15.34 13.70 2.59
C THR A 30 -16.10 13.95 1.31
N ILE A 31 -15.37 14.08 0.21
CA ILE A 31 -15.91 14.18 -1.14
C ILE A 31 -15.82 12.79 -1.78
N HIS A 32 -16.93 12.28 -2.26
CA HIS A 32 -16.97 11.09 -3.11
C HIS A 32 -17.15 11.53 -4.55
N TYR A 33 -16.34 10.97 -5.44
CA TYR A 33 -16.43 11.23 -6.88
C TYR A 33 -17.18 10.09 -7.57
N GLU A 34 -17.59 10.34 -8.82
CA GLU A 34 -18.18 9.28 -9.64
C GLU A 34 -17.18 8.15 -9.84
N ALA A 35 -17.68 6.91 -9.88
CA ALA A 35 -16.85 5.77 -10.17
C ALA A 35 -16.36 5.85 -11.62
N VAL A 36 -15.05 5.78 -11.81
CA VAL A 36 -14.42 5.85 -13.13
C VAL A 36 -13.94 4.47 -13.58
N PRO A 37 -14.13 4.12 -14.86
CA PRO A 37 -13.47 2.95 -15.43
C PRO A 37 -12.00 3.29 -15.64
N VAL A 38 -11.09 2.53 -15.02
CA VAL A 38 -9.66 2.81 -15.12
C VAL A 38 -9.01 2.02 -16.27
N LEU A 39 -9.28 0.72 -16.45
CA LEU A 39 -8.76 -0.06 -17.59
C LEU A 39 -9.55 -1.36 -17.89
N PRO A 40 -9.36 -1.97 -19.09
CA PRO A 40 -9.76 -3.34 -19.39
C PRO A 40 -8.91 -4.35 -18.60
N VAL A 41 -9.57 -5.36 -18.02
CA VAL A 41 -8.99 -6.30 -17.06
C VAL A 41 -7.95 -7.21 -17.73
N GLU A 42 -6.66 -6.88 -17.62
CA GLU A 42 -5.60 -7.88 -17.76
C GLU A 42 -5.40 -8.59 -16.42
N GLN A 43 -5.33 -9.92 -16.45
CA GLN A 43 -5.46 -10.76 -15.25
C GLN A 43 -4.31 -10.58 -14.23
N TYR A 44 -3.16 -10.07 -14.69
CA TYR A 44 -1.90 -10.09 -13.94
C TYR A 44 -1.19 -8.73 -13.81
N ASN A 45 -1.69 -7.68 -14.48
CA ASN A 45 -1.09 -6.35 -14.37
C ASN A 45 -2.08 -5.36 -13.72
N PRO A 46 -1.89 -5.00 -12.44
CA PRO A 46 -2.78 -4.06 -11.76
C PRO A 46 -2.61 -2.65 -12.36
N PRO A 47 -3.70 -1.88 -12.58
CA PRO A 47 -3.62 -0.60 -13.28
C PRO A 47 -3.17 0.55 -12.34
N LEU A 48 -1.97 0.47 -11.75
CA LEU A 48 -1.55 1.42 -10.71
C LEU A 48 -1.31 2.83 -11.28
N ILE A 49 -0.63 2.90 -12.43
CA ILE A 49 -0.35 4.18 -13.10
C ILE A 49 -1.64 4.78 -13.65
N GLU A 50 -2.51 3.99 -14.25
CA GLU A 50 -3.78 4.49 -14.78
C GLU A 50 -4.73 4.91 -13.67
N THR A 51 -4.66 4.26 -12.49
CA THR A 51 -5.39 4.71 -11.30
C THR A 51 -4.90 6.08 -10.87
N TRP A 52 -3.58 6.31 -10.89
CA TRP A 52 -2.99 7.62 -10.60
C TRP A 52 -3.44 8.68 -11.61
N GLU A 53 -3.37 8.39 -12.91
CA GLU A 53 -3.82 9.30 -13.98
C GLU A 53 -5.32 9.63 -13.85
N ALA A 54 -6.16 8.64 -13.56
CA ALA A 54 -7.58 8.86 -13.31
C ALA A 54 -7.82 9.75 -12.08
N MET A 55 -7.01 9.62 -11.03
CA MET A 55 -7.10 10.53 -9.89
C MET A 55 -6.69 11.96 -10.26
N GLU A 56 -5.60 12.15 -11.02
CA GLU A 56 -5.18 13.49 -11.49
C GLU A 56 -6.24 14.16 -12.38
N GLU A 57 -6.96 13.39 -13.21
CA GLU A 57 -8.01 13.93 -14.07
C GLU A 57 -9.27 14.33 -13.29
N GLN A 58 -9.66 13.51 -12.30
CA GLN A 58 -10.95 13.66 -11.62
C GLN A 58 -10.90 14.51 -10.35
N ILE A 59 -9.74 14.56 -9.69
CA ILE A 59 -9.57 15.22 -8.40
C ILE A 59 -8.62 16.42 -8.61
N PRO A 60 -9.04 17.65 -8.28
CA PRO A 60 -8.25 18.86 -8.54
C PRO A 60 -7.16 19.11 -7.47
N PHE A 61 -6.36 18.10 -7.12
CA PHE A 61 -5.24 18.24 -6.18
C PHE A 61 -3.97 18.79 -6.87
N ASP A 62 -3.10 19.47 -6.12
CA ASP A 62 -1.77 19.86 -6.60
C ASP A 62 -0.82 18.66 -6.51
N ASN A 63 -0.60 18.01 -7.66
CA ASN A 63 0.33 16.90 -7.83
C ASN A 63 1.71 17.15 -7.20
N ARG A 64 2.25 18.37 -7.27
CA ARG A 64 3.59 18.69 -6.75
C ARG A 64 3.68 18.51 -5.23
N THR A 65 2.55 18.60 -4.55
CA THR A 65 2.41 18.44 -3.11
C THR A 65 2.08 17.00 -2.70
N ALA A 66 1.95 16.06 -3.64
CA ALA A 66 1.58 14.68 -3.33
C ALA A 66 2.68 13.94 -2.56
N ARG A 67 2.31 13.28 -1.47
CA ARG A 67 3.21 12.63 -0.51
C ARG A 67 2.60 11.35 0.05
N SER A 68 3.47 10.46 0.52
CA SER A 68 3.13 9.31 1.36
C SER A 68 2.17 8.30 0.69
N PRO A 69 2.68 7.41 -0.17
CA PRO A 69 1.85 6.33 -0.69
C PRO A 69 1.46 5.38 0.44
N LEU A 70 0.16 5.19 0.64
CA LEU A 70 -0.38 3.98 1.23
C LEU A 70 -0.91 3.14 0.09
N LEU A 71 -0.25 2.02 -0.21
CA LEU A 71 -0.72 1.07 -1.22
C LEU A 71 -0.93 -0.29 -0.57
N VAL A 72 -2.11 -0.85 -0.74
CA VAL A 72 -2.46 -2.23 -0.40
C VAL A 72 -3.12 -2.86 -1.61
N MET A 73 -2.65 -4.03 -2.00
CA MET A 73 -3.20 -4.80 -3.11
C MET A 73 -3.32 -6.26 -2.72
N ASP A 74 -4.45 -6.86 -3.04
CA ASP A 74 -4.73 -8.27 -2.74
C ASP A 74 -4.98 -9.05 -4.03
N PHE A 75 -4.56 -10.31 -4.04
CA PHE A 75 -4.76 -11.25 -5.14
C PHE A 75 -5.54 -12.49 -4.66
N ASP A 76 -6.45 -12.98 -5.52
CA ASP A 76 -7.21 -14.18 -5.26
C ASP A 76 -6.36 -15.45 -5.36
N ALA A 77 -6.94 -16.60 -5.02
CA ALA A 77 -6.24 -17.88 -5.02
C ALA A 77 -5.77 -18.33 -6.42
N ASN A 78 -6.20 -17.66 -7.49
CA ASN A 78 -5.76 -17.88 -8.86
C ASN A 78 -4.73 -16.85 -9.33
N GLY A 79 -4.23 -16.01 -8.41
CA GLY A 79 -3.28 -14.94 -8.71
C GLY A 79 -3.89 -13.77 -9.47
N SER A 80 -5.22 -13.61 -9.48
CA SER A 80 -5.88 -12.44 -10.08
C SER A 80 -6.09 -11.38 -9.00
N PHE A 81 -5.75 -10.12 -9.27
CA PHE A 81 -6.00 -9.06 -8.29
C PHE A 81 -7.49 -8.98 -7.91
N THR A 82 -7.78 -8.70 -6.64
CA THR A 82 -9.15 -8.54 -6.11
C THR A 82 -9.49 -7.08 -5.86
N CYS A 83 -8.57 -6.38 -5.20
CA CYS A 83 -8.74 -4.97 -4.89
C CYS A 83 -7.39 -4.27 -4.78
N ILE A 84 -7.41 -2.97 -5.07
CA ILE A 84 -6.33 -2.03 -4.79
C ILE A 84 -6.91 -0.96 -3.89
N GLN A 85 -6.26 -0.70 -2.77
CA GLN A 85 -6.49 0.47 -1.94
C GLN A 85 -5.23 1.33 -2.04
N PHE A 86 -5.40 2.51 -2.61
CA PHE A 86 -4.34 3.48 -2.75
C PHE A 86 -4.76 4.79 -2.09
N SER A 87 -3.90 5.38 -1.27
CA SER A 87 -4.12 6.68 -0.65
C SER A 87 -2.84 7.50 -0.62
N PHE A 88 -2.96 8.82 -0.70
CA PHE A 88 -1.85 9.76 -0.57
C PHE A 88 -2.34 11.11 -0.04
N PHE A 89 -1.41 11.93 0.43
CA PHE A 89 -1.68 13.30 0.87
C PHE A 89 -1.32 14.28 -0.22
N ALA A 90 -2.18 15.24 -0.52
CA ALA A 90 -1.86 16.38 -1.38
C ALA A 90 -2.71 17.60 -0.97
N ASP A 91 -2.26 18.77 -1.37
CA ASP A 91 -3.03 19.98 -1.20
C ASP A 91 -4.12 20.08 -2.30
N MET A 92 -5.31 20.50 -1.93
CA MET A 92 -6.42 20.84 -2.84
C MET A 92 -6.97 22.18 -2.35
N GLU A 93 -6.95 23.18 -3.24
CA GLU A 93 -7.26 24.57 -2.89
C GLU A 93 -6.40 25.12 -1.72
N ASP A 94 -5.09 24.82 -1.73
CA ASP A 94 -4.11 25.21 -0.69
C ASP A 94 -4.37 24.61 0.72
N GLU A 95 -5.40 23.78 0.88
CA GLU A 95 -5.67 23.02 2.10
C GLU A 95 -5.15 21.58 1.97
N PRO A 96 -4.72 20.93 3.07
CA PRO A 96 -4.24 19.55 3.04
C PRO A 96 -5.40 18.54 3.04
N TRP A 97 -5.31 17.56 2.13
CA TRP A 97 -6.27 16.47 1.98
C TRP A 97 -5.57 15.12 1.88
N VAL A 98 -6.29 14.07 2.23
CA VAL A 98 -5.96 12.70 1.85
C VAL A 98 -6.88 12.27 0.71
N HIS A 99 -6.29 11.85 -0.40
CA HIS A 99 -7.00 11.32 -1.56
C HIS A 99 -6.89 9.80 -1.56
N SER A 100 -7.94 9.12 -1.98
CA SER A 100 -7.97 7.66 -1.99
C SER A 100 -8.64 7.13 -3.25
N ALA A 101 -8.11 6.05 -3.78
CA ALA A 101 -8.72 5.20 -4.78
C ALA A 101 -8.93 3.81 -4.21
N PHE A 102 -10.12 3.27 -4.43
CA PHE A 102 -10.43 1.88 -4.20
C PHE A 102 -10.81 1.23 -5.53
N VAL A 103 -9.92 0.40 -6.08
CA VAL A 103 -10.10 -0.23 -7.39
C VAL A 103 -10.58 -1.66 -7.19
N LEU A 104 -11.67 -2.01 -7.86
CA LEU A 104 -12.22 -3.35 -7.87
C LEU A 104 -11.72 -4.15 -9.07
N ARG A 105 -11.80 -5.48 -8.97
CA ARG A 105 -11.50 -6.42 -10.06
C ARG A 105 -12.22 -6.12 -11.39
N ASN A 106 -13.39 -5.49 -11.35
CA ASN A 106 -14.12 -5.11 -12.56
C ASN A 106 -13.55 -3.86 -13.26
N GLY A 107 -12.41 -3.33 -12.80
CA GLY A 107 -11.76 -2.14 -13.34
C GLY A 107 -12.41 -0.82 -12.93
N SER A 108 -13.40 -0.85 -12.03
CA SER A 108 -14.01 0.37 -11.48
C SER A 108 -13.17 0.90 -10.32
N ALA A 109 -12.83 2.19 -10.36
CA ALA A 109 -12.19 2.89 -9.25
C ALA A 109 -13.19 3.82 -8.56
N TYR A 110 -13.30 3.68 -7.24
CA TYR A 110 -14.03 4.59 -6.36
C TYR A 110 -13.05 5.58 -5.78
N LEU A 111 -13.24 6.84 -6.11
CA LEU A 111 -12.34 7.91 -5.68
C LEU A 111 -12.97 8.69 -4.54
N SER A 112 -12.15 9.09 -3.58
CA SER A 112 -12.56 9.97 -2.50
C SER A 112 -11.46 10.94 -2.10
N SER A 113 -11.85 12.05 -1.50
CA SER A 113 -10.94 13.00 -0.85
C SER A 113 -11.48 13.30 0.53
N GLN A 114 -10.62 13.30 1.53
CA GLN A 114 -10.98 13.63 2.89
C GLN A 114 -10.07 14.73 3.41
N ARG A 115 -10.66 15.78 3.97
CA ARG A 115 -9.87 16.86 4.55
C ARG A 115 -9.16 16.37 5.80
N LEU A 116 -7.84 16.57 5.85
CA LEU A 116 -7.01 16.11 6.95
C LEU A 116 -5.82 17.06 7.09
N ASP A 117 -5.78 17.80 8.21
CA ASP A 117 -4.71 18.76 8.51
C ASP A 117 -3.41 18.06 8.92
N TYR A 118 -2.79 17.40 7.94
CA TYR A 118 -1.56 16.64 8.10
C TYR A 118 -0.77 16.62 6.80
N ARG A 119 0.54 16.89 6.89
CA ARG A 119 1.47 16.86 5.76
C ARG A 119 2.66 15.97 6.12
N PRO A 120 2.63 14.68 5.75
CA PRO A 120 3.73 13.78 6.05
C PRO A 120 4.99 14.20 5.26
N PRO A 121 6.19 14.13 5.87
CA PRO A 121 7.46 14.46 5.21
C PRO A 121 7.96 13.31 4.30
N HIS A 122 7.05 12.66 3.57
CA HIS A 122 7.33 11.43 2.82
C HIS A 122 7.67 11.73 1.36
N ALA A 123 8.10 10.70 0.62
CA ALA A 123 8.33 10.84 -0.81
C ALA A 123 7.02 11.01 -1.61
N HIS A 124 7.17 11.45 -2.86
CA HIS A 124 6.08 11.46 -3.82
C HIS A 124 5.63 10.03 -4.15
N PRO A 125 4.32 9.73 -4.21
CA PRO A 125 3.81 8.36 -4.37
C PRO A 125 4.14 7.71 -5.71
N LEU A 126 4.25 8.50 -6.79
CA LEU A 126 4.41 7.99 -8.16
C LEU A 126 5.61 7.05 -8.36
N ALA A 127 6.74 7.29 -7.68
CA ALA A 127 7.91 6.42 -7.82
C ALA A 127 7.65 5.01 -7.26
N SER A 128 6.93 4.92 -6.13
CA SER A 128 6.55 3.64 -5.52
C SER A 128 5.45 2.94 -6.31
N LEU A 129 4.51 3.71 -6.89
CA LEU A 129 3.49 3.15 -7.79
C LEU A 129 4.12 2.56 -9.05
N ALA A 130 4.98 3.31 -9.74
CA ALA A 130 5.68 2.83 -10.93
C ALA A 130 6.53 1.59 -10.65
N ALA A 131 7.24 1.59 -9.52
CA ALA A 131 8.00 0.42 -9.10
C ALA A 131 7.12 -0.79 -8.83
N ALA A 132 5.95 -0.61 -8.19
CA ALA A 132 5.01 -1.71 -7.95
C ALA A 132 4.33 -2.22 -9.24
N ASP A 133 4.14 -1.33 -10.23
CA ASP A 133 3.61 -1.65 -11.56
C ASP A 133 4.60 -2.50 -12.37
N ASP A 134 5.90 -2.26 -12.21
CA ASP A 134 7.00 -2.98 -12.86
C ASP A 134 7.26 -4.40 -12.29
N ILE A 135 6.53 -4.85 -11.27
CA ILE A 135 6.78 -6.14 -10.61
C ILE A 135 6.20 -7.30 -11.46
N PRO A 136 7.02 -8.31 -11.84
CA PRO A 136 6.53 -9.49 -12.55
C PRO A 136 5.82 -10.47 -11.60
N PHE A 137 4.58 -10.14 -11.20
CA PHE A 137 3.82 -10.92 -10.20
C PHE A 137 3.60 -12.40 -10.57
N ASP A 138 3.60 -12.73 -11.86
CA ASP A 138 3.41 -14.09 -12.35
C ASP A 138 4.67 -14.96 -12.29
N GLU A 139 5.85 -14.33 -12.17
CA GLU A 139 7.14 -14.99 -11.97
C GLU A 139 7.38 -15.37 -10.50
N ILE A 140 6.78 -14.63 -9.56
CA ILE A 140 6.85 -14.90 -8.12
C ILE A 140 6.32 -16.32 -7.82
N PHE A 141 7.06 -17.11 -7.03
CA PHE A 141 6.73 -18.52 -6.73
C PHE A 141 5.27 -18.77 -6.28
N TYR A 142 4.69 -17.85 -5.50
CA TYR A 142 3.29 -17.90 -5.06
C TYR A 142 2.37 -16.91 -5.80
N GLY A 143 2.87 -16.27 -6.86
CA GLY A 143 2.14 -15.49 -7.87
C GLY A 143 0.75 -16.01 -8.16
N LYS A 144 0.73 -17.28 -8.57
CA LYS A 144 -0.47 -17.98 -9.05
C LYS A 144 -1.35 -18.55 -7.94
N LYS A 145 -0.92 -18.45 -6.68
CA LYS A 145 -1.62 -18.96 -5.48
C LYS A 145 -2.26 -17.84 -4.65
N GLY A 146 -2.11 -16.59 -5.08
CA GLY A 146 -2.56 -15.41 -4.37
C GLY A 146 -1.50 -14.85 -3.43
N MET A 147 -1.53 -13.54 -3.27
CA MET A 147 -0.59 -12.76 -2.49
C MET A 147 -1.27 -11.47 -2.00
N SER A 148 -0.60 -10.75 -1.10
CA SER A 148 -0.90 -9.34 -0.84
C SER A 148 0.36 -8.52 -0.96
N LEU A 149 0.28 -7.35 -1.60
CA LEU A 149 1.34 -6.36 -1.67
C LEU A 149 0.99 -5.17 -0.79
N LYS A 150 1.99 -4.62 -0.10
CA LYS A 150 1.86 -3.41 0.70
C LYS A 150 3.08 -2.51 0.52
N VAL A 151 2.87 -1.21 0.47
CA VAL A 151 3.95 -0.22 0.57
C VAL A 151 4.01 0.31 2.00
N PHE A 152 5.16 0.14 2.64
CA PHE A 152 5.42 0.65 4.00
C PHE A 152 6.49 1.73 3.96
N TYR A 153 6.32 2.76 4.78
CA TYR A 153 7.34 3.78 4.97
C TYR A 153 8.17 3.49 6.23
N HIS A 154 9.41 3.96 6.22
CA HIS A 154 10.37 3.81 7.30
C HIS A 154 11.08 5.15 7.55
N GLU A 155 11.15 5.53 8.82
CA GLU A 155 11.85 6.75 9.28
C GLU A 155 13.18 6.42 9.97
N GLN A 156 13.46 5.13 10.18
CA GLN A 156 14.56 4.64 10.99
C GLN A 156 15.65 4.03 10.11
N ASN A 157 16.87 4.04 10.64
CA ASN A 157 17.95 3.26 10.07
C ASN A 157 17.61 1.78 10.18
N ARG A 158 17.78 1.06 9.08
CA ARG A 158 17.50 -0.37 9.03
C ARG A 158 18.43 -1.07 8.07
N THR A 159 18.69 -2.33 8.37
CA THR A 159 19.51 -3.21 7.54
C THR A 159 18.71 -4.45 7.23
N TYR A 160 18.86 -4.94 6.00
CA TYR A 160 18.36 -6.22 5.56
C TYR A 160 19.54 -7.02 5.00
N ASP A 161 19.51 -8.33 5.26
CA ASP A 161 20.47 -9.29 4.72
C ASP A 161 19.74 -10.46 4.07
N ASP A 162 20.49 -11.33 3.41
CA ASP A 162 19.97 -12.48 2.66
C ASP A 162 19.74 -13.72 3.51
N THR A 163 19.66 -13.61 4.85
CA THR A 163 19.41 -14.75 5.74
C THR A 163 18.26 -15.63 5.26
N TYR A 164 17.24 -15.01 4.67
CA TYR A 164 16.06 -15.70 4.12
C TYR A 164 15.94 -15.64 2.60
N LYS A 165 16.93 -15.07 1.89
CA LYS A 165 16.95 -14.91 0.42
C LYS A 165 15.70 -14.25 -0.16
N ASN A 166 15.20 -13.24 0.54
CA ASN A 166 13.90 -12.66 0.29
C ASN A 166 13.94 -11.15 0.00
N ILE A 167 15.13 -10.59 -0.22
CA ILE A 167 15.34 -9.16 -0.49
C ILE A 167 15.76 -8.93 -1.95
N TYR A 168 15.08 -7.99 -2.62
CA TYR A 168 15.25 -7.76 -4.06
C TYR A 168 15.25 -6.26 -4.39
N ALA A 169 16.00 -5.88 -5.41
CA ALA A 169 15.92 -4.57 -6.06
C ALA A 169 15.10 -4.66 -7.35
N ILE A 170 14.28 -3.66 -7.64
CA ILE A 170 13.67 -3.51 -8.97
C ILE A 170 14.68 -2.83 -9.89
N GLU A 171 15.09 -3.53 -10.94
CA GLU A 171 15.98 -3.01 -11.97
C GLU A 171 15.43 -3.38 -13.36
N ASN A 172 15.11 -2.38 -14.17
CA ASN A 172 14.63 -2.54 -15.55
C ASN A 172 13.45 -3.53 -15.70
N GLY A 173 12.45 -3.45 -14.81
CA GLY A 173 11.28 -4.35 -14.83
C GLY A 173 11.59 -5.78 -14.36
N THR A 174 12.73 -6.01 -13.70
CA THR A 174 13.10 -7.32 -13.14
C THR A 174 13.43 -7.20 -11.66
N LEU A 175 13.21 -8.29 -10.92
CA LEU A 175 13.61 -8.40 -9.52
C LEU A 175 15.01 -9.00 -9.44
N ARG A 176 15.98 -8.18 -9.05
CA ARG A 176 17.37 -8.59 -8.87
C ARG A 176 17.64 -8.91 -7.40
N PRO A 177 18.10 -10.12 -7.06
CA PRO A 177 18.35 -10.49 -5.67
C PRO A 177 19.46 -9.66 -5.03
N LEU A 178 19.29 -9.36 -3.74
CA LEU A 178 20.27 -8.67 -2.92
C LEU A 178 20.86 -9.61 -1.87
N GLU A 179 22.14 -9.45 -1.58
CA GLU A 179 22.81 -10.04 -0.41
C GLU A 179 22.62 -9.16 0.83
N PHE A 180 22.60 -7.84 0.63
CA PHE A 180 22.61 -6.88 1.72
C PHE A 180 22.12 -5.51 1.27
N ILE A 181 21.39 -4.83 2.13
CA ILE A 181 21.07 -3.41 1.98
C ILE A 181 20.97 -2.72 3.35
N SER A 182 21.55 -1.54 3.48
CA SER A 182 21.45 -0.73 4.72
C SER A 182 21.08 0.71 4.44
N PHE A 183 20.25 1.24 5.33
CA PHE A 183 19.79 2.62 5.33
C PHE A 183 20.35 3.34 6.55
N ALA A 184 21.12 4.40 6.30
CA ALA A 184 21.56 5.37 7.29
C ALA A 184 21.24 6.79 6.78
N THR A 185 19.95 7.03 6.55
CA THR A 185 19.44 8.27 5.95
C THR A 185 18.42 8.91 6.88
N THR A 186 18.35 10.24 6.85
CA THR A 186 17.30 11.03 7.52
C THR A 186 16.06 11.18 6.64
N GLU A 187 16.13 10.77 5.38
CA GLU A 187 14.97 10.78 4.49
C GLU A 187 14.06 9.59 4.75
N VAL A 188 12.74 9.81 4.66
CA VAL A 188 11.77 8.71 4.68
C VAL A 188 11.92 7.87 3.41
N TRP A 189 12.03 6.57 3.60
CA TRP A 189 12.20 5.57 2.55
C TRP A 189 11.10 4.51 2.67
N ASN A 190 10.87 3.73 1.61
CA ASN A 190 9.78 2.76 1.57
C ASN A 190 10.28 1.33 1.33
N THR A 191 9.46 0.35 1.70
CA THR A 191 9.56 -1.03 1.22
C THR A 191 8.29 -1.38 0.46
N ILE A 192 8.44 -2.18 -0.58
CA ILE A 192 7.32 -2.91 -1.19
C ILE A 192 7.38 -4.32 -0.63
N GLU A 193 6.40 -4.70 0.17
CA GLU A 193 6.35 -5.98 0.86
C GLU A 193 5.28 -6.87 0.25
N ILE A 194 5.67 -8.06 -0.17
CA ILE A 194 4.80 -9.04 -0.82
C ILE A 194 4.69 -10.26 0.08
N TYR A 195 3.46 -10.64 0.39
CA TYR A 195 3.14 -11.74 1.28
C TYR A 195 2.41 -12.83 0.51
N PRO A 196 2.71 -14.12 0.76
CA PRO A 196 1.84 -15.18 0.27
C PRO A 196 0.45 -15.03 0.90
N ARG A 197 -0.58 -15.39 0.15
CA ARG A 197 -1.92 -15.54 0.73
C ARG A 197 -1.92 -16.75 1.65
N ASP A 198 -1.63 -16.54 2.92
CA ASP A 198 -1.78 -17.59 3.91
C ASP A 198 -3.27 -17.86 4.18
N PRO A 199 -3.69 -19.11 4.37
CA PRO A 199 -4.95 -19.38 5.05
C PRO A 199 -4.89 -18.71 6.44
N PRO A 200 -6.00 -18.17 6.96
CA PRO A 200 -6.01 -17.58 8.28
C PRO A 200 -5.54 -18.61 9.31
N ASP A 201 -4.35 -18.37 9.88
CA ASP A 201 -3.80 -19.16 10.98
C ASP A 201 -3.96 -18.35 12.27
N GLU A 202 -4.99 -18.71 13.04
CA GLU A 202 -5.33 -18.08 14.32
C GLU A 202 -4.21 -18.21 15.36
N ASN A 203 -3.23 -19.10 15.15
CA ASN A 203 -2.11 -19.33 16.06
C ASN A 203 -0.79 -18.71 15.58
N ARG A 204 -0.79 -17.94 14.48
CA ARG A 204 0.43 -17.37 13.95
C ARG A 204 0.97 -16.26 14.85
N THR A 205 2.19 -16.46 15.37
CA THR A 205 2.93 -15.41 16.07
C THR A 205 3.24 -14.27 15.09
N PRO A 206 2.97 -13.00 15.44
CA PRO A 206 3.42 -11.86 14.65
C PRO A 206 4.94 -11.94 14.47
N THR A 207 5.40 -12.03 13.23
CA THR A 207 6.83 -12.06 12.89
C THR A 207 7.16 -10.80 12.11
N ALA A 208 8.34 -10.22 12.31
CA ALA A 208 8.76 -9.11 11.46
C ALA A 208 8.96 -9.59 10.01
N ILE A 209 8.84 -8.71 9.03
CA ILE A 209 8.83 -9.12 7.62
C ILE A 209 10.15 -9.74 7.15
N ASP A 210 11.25 -9.16 7.64
CA ASP A 210 12.62 -9.63 7.50
C ASP A 210 12.88 -10.93 8.27
N GLU A 211 11.91 -11.43 9.03
CA GLU A 211 11.94 -12.71 9.73
C GLU A 211 10.95 -13.74 9.14
N ASP A 212 10.11 -13.36 8.16
CA ASP A 212 9.25 -14.29 7.42
C ASP A 212 9.95 -14.74 6.13
N PRO A 213 10.47 -15.97 6.07
CA PRO A 213 11.17 -16.47 4.88
C PRO A 213 10.29 -16.60 3.64
N ARG A 214 8.98 -16.40 3.77
CA ARG A 214 8.03 -16.54 2.67
C ARG A 214 7.65 -15.20 2.07
N ALA A 215 7.90 -14.09 2.76
CA ALA A 215 7.56 -12.77 2.28
C ALA A 215 8.74 -12.15 1.53
N LEU A 216 8.48 -11.40 0.48
CA LEU A 216 9.49 -10.69 -0.28
C LEU A 216 9.53 -9.22 0.15
N VAL A 217 10.73 -8.69 0.34
CA VAL A 217 10.98 -7.26 0.56
C VAL A 217 11.66 -6.71 -0.68
N VAL A 218 10.97 -5.83 -1.38
CA VAL A 218 11.38 -5.28 -2.66
C VAL A 218 11.66 -3.79 -2.53
N PHE A 219 12.80 -3.35 -3.07
CA PHE A 219 13.27 -1.98 -3.04
C PHE A 219 13.19 -1.35 -4.43
N ALA A 220 12.50 -0.23 -4.53
CA ALA A 220 12.38 0.54 -5.76
C ALA A 220 13.69 1.31 -6.07
N PRO A 221 13.90 1.76 -7.32
CA PRO A 221 15.14 2.44 -7.72
C PRO A 221 15.53 3.65 -6.85
N ARG A 222 14.54 4.42 -6.36
CA ARG A 222 14.79 5.54 -5.44
C ARG A 222 15.38 5.04 -4.13
N GLU A 223 14.77 4.02 -3.53
CA GLU A 223 15.20 3.44 -2.26
C GLU A 223 16.60 2.83 -2.38
N ILE A 224 16.93 2.18 -3.50
CA ILE A 224 18.29 1.71 -3.80
C ILE A 224 19.29 2.88 -3.82
N ALA A 225 18.92 4.02 -4.42
CA ALA A 225 19.78 5.20 -4.47
C ALA A 225 19.93 5.91 -3.10
N LEU A 226 18.97 5.72 -2.19
CA LEU A 226 19.01 6.26 -0.82
C LEU A 226 19.78 5.40 0.17
N ALA A 227 19.99 4.13 -0.16
CA ALA A 227 20.71 3.20 0.70
C ALA A 227 22.18 3.66 0.89
N GLU A 228 22.67 3.52 2.11
CA GLU A 228 24.08 3.77 2.43
C GLU A 228 24.97 2.71 1.76
N ARG A 229 24.49 1.47 1.73
CA ARG A 229 25.21 0.34 1.13
C ARG A 229 24.22 -0.65 0.54
N VAL A 230 24.57 -1.16 -0.64
CA VAL A 230 23.85 -2.20 -1.37
C VAL A 230 24.86 -3.24 -1.85
N VAL A 231 24.55 -4.52 -1.66
CA VAL A 231 25.31 -5.65 -2.21
C VAL A 231 24.31 -6.54 -2.94
N TYR A 232 24.55 -6.72 -4.23
CA TYR A 232 23.76 -7.63 -5.06
C TYR A 232 24.29 -9.04 -4.95
N ALA A 233 23.39 -10.03 -5.00
CA ALA A 233 23.81 -11.42 -5.09
C ALA A 233 24.49 -11.70 -6.44
N GLU A 234 25.43 -12.65 -6.45
CA GLU A 234 25.93 -13.23 -7.70
C GLU A 234 24.81 -14.04 -8.37
N THR A 235 24.31 -13.55 -9.50
CA THR A 235 23.25 -14.23 -10.26
C THR A 235 23.84 -14.95 -11.48
N ASP A 236 23.67 -16.28 -11.56
CA ASP A 236 24.02 -17.09 -12.74
C ASP A 236 23.00 -17.00 -13.90
N GLY A 237 22.01 -16.10 -13.80
CA GLY A 237 21.08 -15.77 -14.89
C GLY A 237 19.91 -16.74 -15.10
N THR A 238 19.62 -17.63 -14.13
CA THR A 238 18.53 -18.64 -14.24
C THR A 238 17.53 -18.66 -13.09
N GLU A 239 17.63 -17.74 -12.13
CA GLU A 239 16.78 -17.75 -10.94
C GLU A 239 15.41 -17.13 -11.23
N ARG A 240 14.35 -17.89 -10.91
CA ARG A 240 12.98 -17.36 -10.82
C ARG A 240 12.76 -16.89 -9.39
N VAL A 241 12.06 -15.77 -9.25
CA VAL A 241 11.78 -15.08 -7.98
C VAL A 241 10.60 -15.73 -7.24
#